data_AF-A0A6P2ED31-F1
#
_entry.id   AF-A0A6P2ED31-F1
#
_cell.length_a   1.000
_cell.length_b   1.000
_cell.length_c   1.000
_cell.angle_alpha   90.00
_cell.angle_beta   90.00
_cell.angle_gamma   90.00
#
_symmetry.space_group_name_H-M   'P 1'
#
loop_
_entity.id
_entity.type
_entity.pdbx_description
1 polymer ?
#
loop_
_entity_poly.entity_id
_entity_poly.type
_entity_poly.pdbx_seq_one_letter_code
_entity_poly.pdbx_strand_id
1 'polypeptide(L)'
;MNPSRQNSSAGSVWRRFWWPTAALESTPTHASAPERAAIRTRNYVWLKTYMDIYILRWGALWAVCLSLALLATDDEVPGALFALALTATMLSFFGLFSMILIYRRAARALKDRAV
;
A
#
# COMPACT_ATOMS: atom_id res chain seq x y z
N MET A 1 -15.25 30.19 8.48
CA MET A 1 -14.62 28.85 8.37
C MET A 1 -15.62 27.92 7.74
N ASN A 2 -15.35 27.42 6.52
CA ASN A 2 -16.28 26.58 5.77
C ASN A 2 -15.89 25.10 6.00
N PRO A 3 -16.68 24.30 6.75
CA PRO A 3 -16.32 22.93 7.14
C PRO A 3 -16.34 21.92 5.96
N SER A 4 -16.73 22.34 4.76
CA SER A 4 -16.93 21.48 3.59
C SER A 4 -15.65 21.04 2.87
N ARG A 5 -14.49 21.64 3.14
CA ARG A 5 -13.20 21.25 2.50
C ARG A 5 -12.39 20.20 3.26
N GLN A 6 -12.73 19.89 4.51
CA GLN A 6 -12.02 18.85 5.26
C GLN A 6 -12.38 17.44 4.77
N ASN A 7 -13.63 17.23 4.34
CA ASN A 7 -14.13 15.91 3.92
C ASN A 7 -13.73 15.50 2.50
N SER A 8 -13.27 16.40 1.63
CA SER A 8 -12.77 16.04 0.29
C SER A 8 -11.35 15.47 0.31
N SER A 9 -10.63 15.62 1.43
CA SER A 9 -9.31 14.98 1.67
C SER A 9 -9.41 13.58 2.30
N ALA A 10 -10.64 13.15 2.66
CA ALA A 10 -10.92 11.80 3.13
C ALA A 10 -10.88 10.83 1.95
N GLY A 11 -9.68 10.55 1.41
CA GLY A 11 -9.49 9.54 0.38
C GLY A 11 -10.22 8.24 0.76
N SER A 12 -10.84 7.60 -0.24
CA SER A 12 -11.65 6.38 -0.09
C SER A 12 -11.13 5.46 1.03
N VAL A 13 -12.00 5.05 1.95
CA VAL A 13 -11.68 4.14 3.05
C VAL A 13 -10.98 2.89 2.53
N TRP A 14 -11.44 2.37 1.39
CA TRP A 14 -10.83 1.24 0.69
C TRP A 14 -9.41 1.52 0.23
N ARG A 15 -9.15 2.73 -0.28
CA ARG A 15 -7.80 3.13 -0.68
C ARG A 15 -6.89 3.24 0.55
N ARG A 16 -7.35 3.81 1.66
CA ARG A 16 -6.57 3.89 2.91
C ARG A 16 -6.31 2.53 3.55
N PHE A 17 -7.24 1.60 3.39
CA PHE A 17 -7.12 0.24 3.92
C PHE A 17 -6.01 -0.55 3.22
N TRP A 18 -5.95 -0.47 1.88
CA TRP A 18 -4.98 -1.21 1.06
C TRP A 18 -3.68 -0.45 0.79
N TRP A 19 -3.72 0.88 0.76
CA TRP A 19 -2.58 1.71 0.35
C TRP A 19 -2.13 2.66 1.47
N PRO A 20 -0.89 2.50 1.96
CA PRO A 20 -0.31 3.35 3.01
C PRO A 20 -0.07 4.77 2.52
N THR A 21 0.14 4.95 1.21
CA THR A 21 0.39 6.26 0.58
C THR A 21 -0.79 7.21 0.72
N ALA A 22 -2.01 6.70 0.91
CA ALA A 22 -3.21 7.51 1.10
C ALA A 22 -3.30 8.18 2.48
N ALA A 23 -2.45 7.78 3.43
CA ALA A 23 -2.35 8.39 4.76
C ALA A 23 -1.19 9.38 4.88
N LEU A 24 -0.38 9.54 3.83
CA LEU A 24 0.79 10.42 3.86
C LEU A 24 0.39 11.88 3.73
N GLU A 25 1.13 12.73 4.43
CA GLU A 25 0.96 14.17 4.36
C GLU A 25 1.33 14.67 2.95
N SER A 26 0.40 15.36 2.30
CA SER A 26 0.63 15.96 0.99
C SER A 26 1.62 17.09 1.10
N THR A 27 2.61 17.13 0.21
CA THR A 27 3.57 18.24 0.15
C THR A 27 2.95 19.41 -0.63
N PRO A 28 2.74 20.60 -0.02
CA PRO A 28 2.21 21.76 -0.73
C PRO A 28 3.14 22.18 -1.87
N THR A 29 2.58 22.62 -3.00
CA THR A 29 3.33 23.09 -4.17
C THR A 29 4.21 24.29 -3.87
N HIS A 30 3.84 25.11 -2.88
CA HIS A 30 4.58 26.30 -2.46
C HIS A 30 5.50 26.05 -1.24
N ALA A 31 5.64 24.81 -0.78
CA ALA A 31 6.43 24.50 0.40
C ALA A 31 7.93 24.74 0.15
N SER A 32 8.57 25.40 1.13
CA SER A 32 10.01 25.68 1.08
C SER A 32 10.83 24.37 1.08
N ALA A 33 12.07 24.40 0.60
CA ALA A 33 12.96 23.23 0.63
C ALA A 33 13.08 22.55 2.02
N PRO A 34 13.29 23.29 3.14
CA PRO A 34 13.35 22.66 4.47
C PRO A 34 12.00 22.07 4.90
N GLU A 35 10.88 22.72 4.57
CA GLU A 35 9.54 22.23 4.88
C GLU A 35 9.22 20.93 4.14
N ARG A 36 9.57 20.84 2.84
CA ARG A 36 9.46 19.60 2.06
C ARG A 36 10.31 18.48 2.64
N ALA A 37 11.50 18.78 3.14
CA ALA A 37 12.37 17.80 3.77
C ALA A 37 11.78 17.26 5.09
N ALA A 38 11.17 18.14 5.90
CA ALA A 38 10.51 17.80 7.15
C ALA A 38 9.26 16.93 6.93
N ILE A 39 8.38 17.29 5.98
CA ILE A 39 7.20 16.49 5.58
C ILE A 39 7.65 15.09 5.15
N ARG A 40 8.72 15.01 4.34
CA ARG A 40 9.27 13.73 3.89
C ARG A 40 9.76 12.87 5.05
N THR A 41 10.44 13.45 6.05
CA THR A 41 10.85 12.71 7.25
C THR A 41 9.65 12.11 7.97
N ARG A 42 8.62 12.94 8.25
CA ARG A 42 7.41 12.51 8.95
C ARG A 42 6.72 11.36 8.22
N ASN A 43 6.59 11.48 6.90
CA ASN A 43 6.01 10.44 6.05
C ASN A 43 6.82 9.13 6.09
N TYR A 44 8.16 9.18 6.10
CA TYR A 44 8.97 7.97 6.20
C TYR A 44 8.89 7.31 7.57
N VAL A 45 8.85 8.09 8.66
CA VAL A 45 8.63 7.56 10.01
C VAL A 45 7.28 6.85 10.07
N TRP A 46 6.21 7.50 9.60
CA TRP A 46 4.88 6.92 9.56
C TRP A 46 4.84 5.61 8.75
N LEU A 47 5.46 5.60 7.55
CA LEU A 47 5.58 4.38 6.76
C LEU A 47 6.30 3.30 7.55
N LYS A 48 7.47 3.57 8.14
CA LYS A 48 8.19 2.55 8.90
C LYS A 48 7.35 1.98 10.06
N THR A 49 6.56 2.81 10.74
CA THR A 49 5.71 2.39 11.86
C THR A 49 4.53 1.52 11.44
N TYR A 50 3.86 1.85 10.33
CA TYR A 50 2.59 1.23 9.95
C TYR A 50 2.68 0.28 8.76
N MET A 51 3.81 0.21 8.04
CA MET A 51 3.93 -0.63 6.84
C MET A 51 3.69 -2.12 7.10
N ASP A 52 4.02 -2.63 8.28
CA ASP A 52 3.87 -4.05 8.62
C ASP A 52 2.42 -4.51 8.46
N ILE A 53 1.44 -3.70 8.87
CA ILE A 53 0.03 -4.07 8.73
C ILE A 53 -0.40 -4.14 7.25
N TYR A 54 0.17 -3.31 6.39
CA TYR A 54 -0.12 -3.32 4.96
C TYR A 54 0.52 -4.53 4.28
N ILE A 55 1.77 -4.87 4.65
CA ILE A 55 2.44 -6.08 4.17
C ILE A 55 1.65 -7.33 4.59
N LEU A 56 1.21 -7.41 5.83
CA LEU A 56 0.40 -8.52 6.33
C LEU A 56 -0.95 -8.64 5.60
N ARG A 57 -1.66 -7.53 5.36
CA ARG A 57 -2.94 -7.53 4.61
C ARG A 57 -2.77 -8.04 3.19
N TRP A 58 -1.78 -7.51 2.45
CA TRP A 58 -1.51 -7.96 1.09
C TRP A 58 -0.97 -9.40 1.06
N GLY A 59 -0.17 -9.80 2.05
CA GLY A 59 0.32 -11.17 2.19
C GLY A 59 -0.79 -12.17 2.45
N ALA A 60 -1.73 -11.85 3.35
CA ALA A 60 -2.89 -12.67 3.62
C ALA A 60 -3.82 -12.78 2.40
N LEU A 61 -4.10 -11.66 1.72
CA LEU A 61 -4.89 -11.67 0.49
C LEU A 61 -4.22 -12.55 -0.58
N TRP A 62 -2.91 -12.39 -0.77
CA TRP A 62 -2.15 -13.20 -1.73
C TRP A 62 -2.20 -14.68 -1.42
N ALA A 63 -2.00 -15.06 -0.15
CA ALA A 63 -2.07 -16.47 0.27
C ALA A 63 -3.45 -17.07 0.00
N VAL A 64 -4.53 -16.35 0.32
CA VAL A 64 -5.91 -16.79 0.04
C VAL A 64 -6.14 -16.94 -1.46
N CYS A 65 -5.75 -15.94 -2.27
CA CYS A 65 -5.88 -16.02 -3.72
C CYS A 65 -5.09 -17.18 -4.32
N LEU A 66 -3.86 -17.41 -3.84
CA LEU A 66 -3.04 -18.53 -4.27
C LEU A 66 -3.69 -19.88 -3.93
N SER A 67 -4.22 -20.04 -2.71
CA SER A 67 -4.96 -21.25 -2.33
C SER A 67 -6.18 -21.47 -3.23
N LEU A 68 -6.95 -20.42 -3.54
CA LEU A 68 -8.09 -20.51 -4.46
C LEU A 68 -7.65 -20.88 -5.88
N ALA A 69 -6.54 -20.31 -6.38
CA ALA A 69 -6.01 -20.65 -7.69
C ALA A 69 -5.54 -22.11 -7.77
N LEU A 70 -4.93 -22.63 -6.69
CA LEU A 70 -4.52 -24.04 -6.58
C LEU A 70 -5.73 -24.98 -6.48
N LEU A 71 -6.80 -24.60 -5.78
CA LEU A 71 -8.03 -25.39 -5.73
C LEU A 71 -8.77 -25.36 -7.08
N ALA A 72 -8.62 -24.28 -7.85
CA ALA A 72 -9.25 -24.12 -9.15
C ALA A 72 -8.52 -24.84 -10.29
N THR A 73 -7.43 -25.59 -10.03
CA THR A 73 -6.75 -26.39 -11.06
C THR A 73 -7.45 -27.73 -11.35
N ASP A 74 -8.47 -28.08 -10.57
CA ASP A 74 -9.27 -29.28 -10.81
C ASP A 74 -10.03 -29.18 -12.15
N ASP A 75 -10.09 -30.27 -12.90
CA ASP A 75 -10.76 -30.35 -14.20
C ASP A 75 -12.28 -30.08 -14.10
N GLU A 76 -12.85 -30.26 -12.90
CA GLU A 76 -14.25 -29.94 -12.62
C GLU A 76 -14.53 -28.43 -12.48
N VAL A 77 -13.50 -27.61 -12.32
CA VAL A 77 -13.66 -26.17 -12.10
C VAL A 77 -13.72 -25.42 -13.44
N PRO A 78 -14.74 -24.57 -13.67
CA PRO A 78 -14.82 -23.77 -14.89
C PRO A 78 -13.55 -22.95 -15.09
N GLY A 79 -12.92 -23.05 -16.27
CA GLY A 79 -11.67 -22.35 -16.57
C GLY A 79 -11.71 -20.82 -16.37
N ALA A 80 -12.91 -20.21 -16.46
CA ALA A 80 -13.10 -18.80 -16.12
C ALA A 80 -12.85 -18.49 -14.63
N LEU A 81 -13.23 -19.39 -13.71
CA LEU A 81 -12.96 -19.25 -12.28
C LEU A 81 -11.46 -19.41 -11.99
N PHE A 82 -10.80 -20.35 -12.66
CA PHE A 82 -9.34 -20.49 -12.59
C PHE A 82 -8.63 -19.21 -13.06
N ALA A 83 -9.00 -18.69 -14.24
CA ALA A 83 -8.43 -17.46 -14.77
C ALA A 83 -8.63 -16.25 -13.83
N LEU A 84 -9.81 -16.15 -13.19
CA LEU A 84 -10.10 -15.11 -12.21
C LEU A 84 -9.24 -15.26 -10.96
N ALA A 85 -9.15 -16.48 -10.39
CA ALA A 85 -8.33 -16.76 -9.22
C ALA A 85 -6.84 -16.48 -9.48
N LEU A 86 -6.34 -16.87 -10.66
CA LEU A 86 -4.97 -16.60 -11.07
C LEU A 86 -4.71 -15.10 -11.22
N THR A 87 -5.63 -14.37 -11.87
CA THR A 87 -5.53 -12.91 -12.01
C THR A 87 -5.51 -12.21 -10.65
N ALA A 88 -6.39 -12.61 -9.73
CA ALA A 88 -6.43 -12.08 -8.37
C ALA A 88 -5.14 -12.39 -7.60
N THR A 89 -4.56 -13.58 -7.80
CA THR A 89 -3.26 -13.97 -7.22
C THR A 89 -2.13 -13.09 -7.73
N MET A 90 -2.09 -12.82 -9.04
CA MET A 90 -1.08 -11.91 -9.61
C MET A 90 -1.24 -10.49 -9.09
N LEU A 91 -2.47 -9.97 -9.03
CA LEU A 91 -2.73 -8.61 -8.54
C LEU A 91 -2.34 -8.45 -7.06
N SER A 92 -2.69 -9.43 -6.24
CA SER A 92 -2.32 -9.45 -4.82
C SER A 92 -0.81 -9.59 -4.61
N PHE A 93 -0.12 -10.37 -5.46
CA PHE A 93 1.33 -10.45 -5.48
C PHE A 93 1.99 -9.10 -5.79
N PHE A 94 1.52 -8.40 -6.82
CA PHE A 94 2.03 -7.07 -7.16
C PHE A 94 1.78 -6.04 -6.05
N GLY A 95 0.63 -6.11 -5.38
CA GLY A 95 0.32 -5.29 -4.22
C GLY A 95 1.29 -5.55 -3.06
N LEU A 96 1.52 -6.82 -2.70
CA LEU A 96 2.49 -7.22 -1.68
C LEU A 96 3.91 -6.74 -2.03
N PHE A 97 4.35 -6.98 -3.26
CA PHE A 97 5.66 -6.56 -3.74
C PHE A 97 5.84 -5.04 -3.64
N SER A 98 4.82 -4.28 -4.03
CA SER A 98 4.81 -2.82 -3.91
C SER A 98 4.97 -2.37 -2.45
N MET A 99 4.30 -3.03 -1.49
CA MET A 99 4.46 -2.70 -0.07
C MET A 99 5.91 -2.93 0.40
N ILE A 100 6.52 -4.05 0.01
CA ILE A 100 7.91 -4.35 0.36
C ILE A 100 8.85 -3.26 -0.21
N LEU A 101 8.66 -2.85 -1.47
CA LEU A 101 9.47 -1.80 -2.07
C LEU A 101 9.30 -0.44 -1.37
N ILE A 102 8.08 -0.05 -1.03
CA ILE A 102 7.79 1.19 -0.30
C ILE A 102 8.49 1.17 1.06
N TYR A 103 8.39 0.05 1.80
CA TYR A 103 9.04 -0.12 3.09
C TYR A 103 10.56 -0.03 2.95
N ARG A 104 11.16 -0.75 2.01
CA ARG A 104 12.62 -0.71 1.75
C ARG A 104 13.10 0.71 1.41
N ARG A 105 12.33 1.45 0.61
CA ARG A 105 12.65 2.83 0.25
C ARG A 105 12.59 3.76 1.46
N ALA A 106 11.55 3.63 2.30
CA ALA A 106 11.42 4.43 3.52
C ALA A 106 12.52 4.11 4.53
N ALA A 107 12.83 2.82 4.73
CA ALA A 107 13.88 2.37 5.64
C ALA A 107 15.27 2.87 5.23
N ARG A 108 15.61 2.81 3.93
CA ARG A 108 16.87 3.38 3.40
C ARG A 108 16.95 4.88 3.64
N ALA A 109 15.88 5.62 3.31
CA ALA A 109 15.87 7.08 3.46
C ALA A 109 15.99 7.55 4.92
N LEU A 110 15.54 6.75 5.89
CA LEU A 110 15.76 7.02 7.32
C LEU A 110 17.19 6.68 7.75
N LYS A 111 17.76 5.58 7.25
CA LYS A 111 19.15 5.18 7.54
C LYS A 111 20.15 6.21 7.02
N ASP A 112 19.95 6.71 5.79
CA ASP A 112 20.83 7.70 5.15
C ASP A 112 20.83 9.07 5.85
N ARG A 113 19.88 9.33 6.75
CA ARG A 113 19.78 10.58 7.53
C ARG A 113 20.25 10.44 8.98
N ALA A 114 20.46 9.22 9.44
CA ALA A 114 20.95 8.94 10.79
C ALA A 114 22.49 8.90 10.87
N VAL A 115 23.15 8.99 9.70
CA VAL A 115 24.60 9.13 9.51
C VAL A 115 24.88 10.57 9.09
#